data_AF-A0A927B398-F1
#
_entry.id   AF-A0A927B398-F1
#
_cell.length_a   1.000
_cell.length_b   1.000
_cell.length_c   1.000
_cell.angle_alpha   90.00
_cell.angle_beta   90.00
_cell.angle_gamma   90.00
#
_symmetry.space_group_name_H-M   'P 1'
#
loop_
_entity.id
_entity.type
_entity.pdbx_description
1 polymer ?
#
loop_
_entity_poly.entity_id
_entity_poly.type
_entity_poly.pdbx_seq_one_letter_code
_entity_poly.pdbx_strand_id
1 'polypeptide(L)'
;PAGSAATSGGISSVSRIPGSMELWWIGANGSVQAAYWYDGNPWKRYELAPAGSAATSGGISSVSRIPGSMELWWIGANGSIQDAYWYDGNPWKRYELASAGSAATSGDISAVSRIPGSMELWWIGPNGQIRDAYWYS
;
A
#
# COMPACT_ATOMS: atom_id res chain seq x y z
N PRO A 1 4.83 -12.06 14.77
CA PRO A 1 6.03 -12.64 15.43
C PRO A 1 7.23 -11.72 15.15
N ALA A 2 8.35 -11.89 15.87
CA ALA A 2 9.59 -11.20 15.51
C ALA A 2 9.95 -11.50 14.04
N GLY A 3 10.50 -10.51 13.32
CA GLY A 3 10.84 -10.64 11.91
C GLY A 3 9.65 -10.56 10.93
N SER A 4 8.42 -10.28 11.40
CA SER A 4 7.27 -10.18 10.48
C SER A 4 7.25 -8.90 9.64
N ALA A 5 8.04 -7.89 9.99
CA ALA A 5 8.14 -6.62 9.27
C ALA A 5 9.62 -6.28 9.05
N ALA A 6 9.91 -5.60 7.94
CA ALA A 6 11.20 -4.96 7.73
C ALA A 6 11.34 -3.78 8.68
N THR A 7 12.50 -3.62 9.31
CA THR A 7 12.73 -2.58 10.34
C THR A 7 12.73 -1.15 9.80
N SER A 8 12.93 -1.00 8.49
CA SER A 8 12.94 0.29 7.79
C SER A 8 11.81 0.39 6.76
N GLY A 9 10.94 -0.63 6.69
CA GLY A 9 9.86 -0.68 5.72
C GLY A 9 8.63 0.09 6.20
N GLY A 10 7.84 0.56 5.25
CA GLY A 10 6.60 1.26 5.57
C GLY A 10 5.52 0.38 6.21
N ILE A 11 4.60 1.05 6.89
CA ILE A 11 3.33 0.52 7.41
C ILE A 11 2.23 1.54 7.09
N SER A 12 1.05 1.06 6.71
CA SER A 12 -0.10 1.91 6.42
C SER A 12 -1.40 1.23 6.84
N SER A 13 -2.41 2.02 7.15
CA SER A 13 -3.72 1.52 7.58
C SER A 13 -4.85 2.39 7.10
N VAL A 14 -6.03 1.80 6.93
CA VAL A 14 -7.29 2.54 6.77
C VAL A 14 -8.36 1.95 7.68
N SER A 15 -9.42 2.73 7.86
CA SER A 15 -10.72 2.25 8.31
C SER A 15 -11.71 2.65 7.22
N ARG A 16 -12.16 1.69 6.42
CA ARG A 16 -13.10 1.95 5.31
C ARG A 16 -14.55 2.07 5.77
N ILE A 17 -14.87 1.52 6.94
CA ILE A 17 -16.18 1.60 7.59
C ILE A 17 -16.00 1.67 9.12
N PRO A 18 -16.94 2.26 9.87
CA PRO A 18 -16.93 2.17 11.33
C PRO A 18 -16.82 0.71 11.80
N GLY A 19 -15.94 0.47 12.78
CA GLY A 19 -15.69 -0.88 13.30
C GLY A 19 -14.78 -1.75 12.44
N SER A 20 -14.14 -1.20 11.40
CA SER A 20 -13.07 -1.88 10.65
C SER A 20 -11.69 -1.26 10.84
N MET A 21 -10.68 -2.10 10.80
CA MET A 21 -9.29 -1.70 10.62
C MET A 21 -8.62 -2.62 9.61
N GLU A 22 -7.93 -2.02 8.67
CA GLU A 22 -7.10 -2.71 7.69
C GLU A 22 -5.67 -2.17 7.77
N LEU A 23 -4.69 -3.08 7.76
CA LEU A 23 -3.28 -2.80 8.01
C LEU A 23 -2.42 -3.50 6.97
N TRP A 24 -1.46 -2.79 6.39
CA TRP A 24 -0.46 -3.33 5.48
C TRP A 24 0.94 -2.89 5.88
N TRP A 25 1.92 -3.76 5.68
CA TRP A 25 3.32 -3.46 5.97
C TRP A 25 4.26 -4.23 5.06
N ILE A 26 5.49 -3.74 4.95
CA ILE A 26 6.55 -4.43 4.24
C ILE A 26 7.16 -5.51 5.14
N GLY A 27 7.12 -6.76 4.71
CA GLY A 27 7.73 -7.90 5.39
C GLY A 27 9.25 -7.88 5.30
N ALA A 28 9.94 -8.54 6.25
CA ALA A 28 11.41 -8.58 6.28
C ALA A 28 12.04 -9.21 5.03
N ASN A 29 11.29 -10.04 4.30
CA ASN A 29 11.67 -10.65 3.02
C ASN A 29 11.21 -9.84 1.78
N GLY A 30 10.75 -8.59 1.98
CA GLY A 30 10.21 -7.76 0.90
C GLY A 30 8.84 -8.19 0.39
N SER A 31 8.08 -9.00 1.13
CA SER A 31 6.65 -9.23 0.86
C SER A 31 5.81 -8.01 1.26
N VAL A 32 4.58 -7.92 0.75
CA VAL A 32 3.56 -7.02 1.30
C VAL A 32 2.60 -7.86 2.12
N GLN A 33 2.67 -7.68 3.43
CA GLN A 33 1.86 -8.40 4.39
C GLN A 33 0.67 -7.55 4.79
N ALA A 34 -0.40 -8.21 5.21
CA ALA A 34 -1.63 -7.55 5.57
C ALA A 34 -2.34 -8.21 6.75
N ALA A 35 -3.13 -7.40 7.45
CA ALA A 35 -4.03 -7.86 8.49
C ALA A 35 -5.29 -7.02 8.49
N TYR A 36 -6.40 -7.61 8.91
CA TYR A 36 -7.64 -6.89 9.11
C TYR A 36 -8.34 -7.34 10.37
N TRP A 37 -9.14 -6.43 10.92
CA TRP A 37 -9.95 -6.63 12.10
C TRP A 37 -11.31 -5.96 11.91
N TYR A 38 -12.33 -6.63 12.42
CA TYR A 38 -13.70 -6.14 12.46
C TYR A 38 -14.25 -6.34 13.87
N ASP A 39 -15.13 -5.44 14.32
CA ASP A 39 -15.81 -5.56 15.62
C ASP A 39 -16.30 -6.98 15.88
N GLY A 40 -16.03 -7.48 17.09
CA GLY A 40 -16.41 -8.82 17.52
C GLY A 40 -15.62 -9.98 16.89
N ASN A 41 -14.62 -9.72 16.06
CA ASN A 41 -13.81 -10.76 15.40
C ASN A 41 -12.33 -10.65 15.79
N PRO A 42 -11.55 -11.76 15.77
CA PRO A 42 -10.10 -11.68 15.93
C PRO A 42 -9.45 -11.11 14.66
N TRP A 43 -8.22 -10.61 14.82
CA TRP A 43 -7.37 -10.24 13.68
C TRP A 43 -7.15 -11.42 12.75
N LYS A 44 -7.24 -11.17 11.45
CA LYS A 44 -6.91 -12.13 10.39
C LYS A 44 -5.74 -11.59 9.57
N ARG A 45 -4.82 -12.48 9.18
CA ARG A 45 -3.62 -12.14 8.41
C ARG A 45 -3.67 -12.77 7.03
N TYR A 46 -3.06 -12.10 6.06
CA TYR A 46 -2.86 -12.61 4.71
C TYR A 46 -1.62 -11.95 4.08
N GLU A 47 -1.07 -12.60 3.06
CA GLU A 47 -0.03 -12.01 2.22
C GLU A 47 -0.68 -11.43 0.97
N LEU A 48 -0.47 -10.14 0.72
CA LEU A 48 -1.02 -9.46 -0.45
C LEU A 48 -0.07 -9.56 -1.66
N ALA A 49 1.23 -9.52 -1.41
CA ALA A 49 2.26 -9.69 -2.43
C ALA A 49 3.42 -10.55 -1.91
N PRO A 50 3.95 -11.50 -2.70
CA PRO A 50 4.97 -12.44 -2.26
C PRO A 50 6.32 -11.77 -1.96
N ALA A 51 7.23 -12.54 -1.36
CA ALA A 51 8.61 -12.11 -1.10
C ALA A 51 9.27 -11.44 -2.32
N GLY A 52 10.06 -10.39 -2.08
CA GLY A 52 10.72 -9.60 -3.13
C GLY A 52 9.80 -8.65 -3.91
N SER A 53 8.52 -8.53 -3.57
CA SER A 53 7.58 -7.60 -4.23
C SER A 53 7.80 -6.14 -3.84
N ALA A 54 8.44 -5.85 -2.71
CA ALA A 54 8.63 -4.52 -2.15
C ALA A 54 10.08 -4.27 -1.75
N ALA A 55 10.53 -3.01 -1.85
CA ALA A 55 11.79 -2.58 -1.29
C ALA A 55 11.69 -2.57 0.24
N THR A 56 12.61 -3.25 0.93
CA THR A 56 12.54 -3.43 2.40
C THR A 56 12.74 -2.15 3.21
N SER A 57 13.14 -1.04 2.56
CA SER A 57 13.24 0.29 3.15
C SER A 57 12.29 1.30 2.49
N GLY A 58 11.38 0.83 1.63
CA GLY A 58 10.49 1.70 0.85
C GLY A 58 9.20 2.06 1.57
N GLY A 59 8.54 3.10 1.07
CA GLY A 59 7.22 3.53 1.52
C GLY A 59 6.09 2.60 1.09
N ILE A 60 5.01 2.64 1.87
CA ILE A 60 3.69 2.06 1.57
C ILE A 60 2.63 3.07 2.01
N SER A 61 1.60 3.27 1.21
CA SER A 61 0.49 4.17 1.54
C SER A 61 -0.81 3.56 1.09
N SER A 62 -1.89 3.84 1.81
CA SER A 62 -3.23 3.35 1.50
C SER A 62 -4.28 4.43 1.70
N VAL A 63 -5.35 4.36 0.92
CA VAL A 63 -6.56 5.14 1.15
C VAL A 63 -7.80 4.25 1.02
N SER A 64 -8.89 4.72 1.61
CA SER A 64 -10.24 4.26 1.31
C SER A 64 -11.03 5.49 0.91
N ARG A 65 -11.43 5.56 -0.35
CA ARG A 65 -12.14 6.73 -0.89
C ARG A 65 -13.66 6.67 -0.69
N ILE A 66 -14.20 5.46 -0.53
CA ILE A 66 -15.61 5.21 -0.23
C ILE A 66 -15.74 3.94 0.63
N PRO A 67 -16.85 3.78 1.37
CA PRO A 67 -17.18 2.50 1.99
C PRO A 67 -17.09 1.36 0.97
N GLY A 68 -16.37 0.30 1.33
CA GLY A 68 -16.18 -0.87 0.47
C GLY A 68 -15.05 -0.74 -0.55
N SER A 69 -14.22 0.31 -0.48
CA SER A 69 -13.01 0.44 -1.31
C SER A 69 -11.73 0.51 -0.47
N MET A 70 -10.67 -0.07 -1.00
CA MET A 70 -9.31 0.04 -0.47
C MET A 70 -8.33 0.12 -1.62
N GLU A 71 -7.38 1.04 -1.51
CA GLU A 71 -6.30 1.22 -2.46
C GLU A 71 -4.98 1.29 -1.72
N LEU A 72 -3.95 0.67 -2.27
CA LEU A 72 -2.65 0.49 -1.66
C LEU A 72 -1.55 0.66 -2.70
N TRP A 73 -0.53 1.43 -2.35
CA TRP A 73 0.67 1.61 -3.17
C TRP A 73 1.91 1.33 -2.35
N TRP A 74 2.92 0.73 -2.97
CA TRP A 74 4.22 0.52 -2.35
C TRP A 74 5.36 0.65 -3.37
N ILE A 75 6.55 0.91 -2.87
CA ILE A 75 7.77 0.91 -3.69
C ILE A 75 8.20 -0.54 -3.92
N GLY A 76 8.24 -0.96 -5.18
CA GLY A 76 8.73 -2.28 -5.58
C GLY A 76 10.23 -2.44 -5.34
N ALA A 77 10.71 -3.68 -5.23
CA ALA A 77 12.13 -3.97 -4.98
C ALA A 77 13.08 -3.41 -6.06
N ASN A 78 12.57 -3.21 -7.29
CA ASN A 78 13.28 -2.60 -8.42
C ASN A 78 13.04 -1.07 -8.55
N GLY A 79 12.44 -0.43 -7.54
CA GLY A 79 12.08 0.99 -7.57
C GLY A 79 10.89 1.34 -8.47
N SER A 80 10.07 0.36 -8.87
CA SER A 80 8.74 0.62 -9.44
C SER A 80 7.78 1.17 -8.39
N ILE A 81 6.66 1.74 -8.84
CA ILE A 81 5.48 1.96 -7.98
C ILE A 81 4.46 0.87 -8.30
N GLN A 82 4.11 0.10 -7.29
CA GLN A 82 3.11 -0.95 -7.39
C GLN A 82 1.78 -0.44 -6.85
N ASP A 83 0.68 -0.87 -7.46
CA ASP A 83 -0.69 -0.57 -7.07
C ASP A 83 -1.44 -1.88 -6.78
N ALA A 84 -2.21 -1.87 -5.70
CA ALA A 84 -3.23 -2.86 -5.44
C ALA A 84 -4.54 -2.19 -5.03
N TYR A 85 -5.65 -2.71 -5.52
CA TYR A 85 -6.97 -2.27 -5.09
C TYR A 85 -7.91 -3.44 -4.83
N TRP A 86 -8.87 -3.18 -3.95
CA TRP A 86 -9.92 -4.10 -3.56
C TRP A 86 -11.25 -3.37 -3.42
N TYR A 87 -12.29 -3.98 -3.96
CA TYR A 87 -13.67 -3.51 -3.84
C TYR A 87 -14.54 -4.64 -3.33
N ASP A 88 -15.55 -4.32 -2.51
CA ASP A 88 -16.50 -5.30 -1.98
C ASP A 88 -16.97 -6.27 -3.09
N GLY A 89 -16.94 -7.56 -2.78
CA GLY A 89 -17.32 -8.63 -3.71
C GLY A 89 -16.29 -9.02 -4.77
N ASN A 90 -15.12 -8.36 -4.82
CA ASN A 90 -14.07 -8.66 -5.80
C ASN A 90 -12.77 -9.13 -5.12
N PRO A 91 -11.94 -9.94 -5.79
CA PRO A 91 -10.58 -10.22 -5.31
C PRO A 91 -9.70 -8.97 -5.44
N TRP A 92 -8.58 -8.95 -4.70
CA TRP A 92 -7.52 -7.98 -4.91
C TRP A 92 -7.02 -8.04 -6.35
N LYS A 93 -6.82 -6.87 -6.95
CA LYS A 93 -6.13 -6.71 -8.23
C LYS A 93 -4.84 -5.95 -8.00
N ARG A 94 -3.82 -6.27 -8.79
CA ARG A 94 -2.49 -5.67 -8.69
C ARG A 94 -1.95 -5.34 -10.06
N TYR A 95 -1.24 -4.22 -10.17
CA TYR A 95 -0.53 -3.84 -11.39
C TYR A 95 0.64 -2.91 -11.06
N GLU A 96 1.59 -2.81 -11.99
CA GLU A 96 2.66 -1.83 -11.92
C GLU A 96 2.13 -0.48 -12.41
N LEU A 97 2.11 0.52 -11.53
CA LEU A 97 1.65 1.87 -11.84
C LEU A 97 2.74 2.67 -12.54
N ALA A 98 3.98 2.57 -12.05
CA ALA A 98 5.14 3.22 -12.64
C ALA A 98 6.30 2.23 -12.72
N SER A 99 7.01 2.25 -13.84
CA SER A 99 8.03 1.25 -14.18
C SER A 99 9.24 1.25 -13.25
N ALA A 100 10.04 0.19 -13.31
CA ALA A 100 11.30 0.07 -12.57
C ALA A 100 12.15 1.35 -12.61
N GLY A 101 12.73 1.73 -11.47
CA GLY A 101 13.50 2.97 -11.31
C GLY A 101 12.67 4.26 -11.26
N SER A 102 11.34 4.19 -11.19
CA SER A 102 10.49 5.38 -11.03
C SER A 102 10.57 6.03 -9.65
N ALA A 103 10.98 5.28 -8.63
CA ALA A 103 11.07 5.70 -7.23
C ALA A 103 12.45 5.38 -6.61
N ALA A 104 12.84 6.16 -5.61
CA ALA A 104 13.95 5.80 -4.74
C ALA A 104 13.54 4.60 -3.87
N THR A 105 14.35 3.55 -3.80
CA THR A 105 14.01 2.31 -3.06
C THR A 105 13.93 2.49 -1.54
N SER A 106 14.51 3.57 -1.01
CA SER A 106 14.36 4.02 0.37
C SER A 106 13.49 5.28 0.49
N GLY A 107 12.73 5.60 -0.56
CA GLY A 107 11.83 6.75 -0.61
C GLY A 107 10.51 6.47 0.07
N ASP A 108 9.71 7.51 0.24
CA ASP A 108 8.37 7.41 0.82
C ASP A 108 7.28 7.56 -0.25
N ILE A 109 6.07 7.13 0.12
CA ILE A 109 4.84 7.31 -0.66
C ILE A 109 3.81 7.97 0.25
N SER A 110 3.13 8.99 -0.25
CA SER A 110 1.98 9.58 0.42
C SER A 110 0.78 9.58 -0.51
N ALA A 111 -0.38 9.19 0.01
CA ALA A 111 -1.64 9.22 -0.73
C ALA A 111 -2.73 9.93 0.06
N VAL A 112 -3.68 10.54 -0.65
CA VAL A 112 -4.87 11.15 -0.06
C VAL A 112 -6.08 10.90 -0.95
N SER A 113 -7.23 10.76 -0.31
CA SER A 113 -8.53 10.90 -0.96
C SER A 113 -9.24 12.08 -0.29
N ARG A 114 -9.53 13.13 -1.07
CA ARG A 114 -10.06 14.38 -0.53
C ARG A 114 -11.58 14.41 -0.57
N ILE A 115 -12.15 13.69 -1.53
CA ILE A 115 -13.57 13.50 -1.79
C ILE A 115 -13.82 12.09 -2.32
N PRO A 116 -15.04 11.55 -2.18
CA PRO A 116 -15.44 10.32 -2.85
C PRO A 116 -15.07 10.33 -4.33
N GLY A 117 -14.43 9.26 -4.80
CA GLY A 117 -14.00 9.12 -6.19
C GLY A 117 -12.67 9.79 -6.55
N SER A 118 -12.06 10.57 -5.64
CA SER A 118 -10.71 11.14 -5.84
C SER A 118 -9.62 10.28 -5.21
N MET A 119 -8.48 10.22 -5.87
CA MET A 119 -7.22 9.73 -5.28
C MET A 119 -6.07 10.52 -5.86
N GLU A 120 -5.16 10.94 -4.99
CA GLU A 120 -3.89 11.53 -5.39
C GLU A 120 -2.75 10.82 -4.64
N LEU A 121 -1.67 10.55 -5.37
CA LEU A 121 -0.51 9.81 -4.92
C LEU A 121 0.74 10.60 -5.24
N TRP A 122 1.68 10.67 -4.29
CA TRP A 122 3.02 11.21 -4.50
C TRP A 122 4.08 10.25 -4.00
N TRP A 123 5.23 10.24 -4.67
CA TRP A 123 6.39 9.46 -4.25
C TRP A 123 7.71 10.18 -4.53
N ILE A 124 8.74 9.78 -3.79
CA ILE A 124 10.10 10.26 -4.00
C ILE A 124 10.75 9.47 -5.14
N GLY A 125 11.14 10.16 -6.20
CA GLY A 125 11.88 9.63 -7.33
C GLY A 125 13.37 9.39 -7.02
N PRO A 126 14.09 8.65 -7.89
CA PRO A 126 15.48 8.23 -7.63
C PRO A 126 16.50 9.37 -7.42
N ASN A 127 16.23 10.59 -7.91
CA ASN A 127 17.10 11.76 -7.71
C ASN A 127 16.49 12.77 -6.72
N GLY A 128 15.57 12.33 -5.85
CA GLY A 128 14.93 13.19 -4.85
C GLY A 128 13.80 14.07 -5.37
N GLN A 129 13.43 13.98 -6.65
CA GLN A 129 12.26 14.67 -7.19
C GLN A 129 10.96 14.09 -6.64
N ILE A 130 9.93 14.92 -6.45
CA ILE A 130 8.57 14.43 -6.21
C ILE A 130 7.90 14.10 -7.54
N ARG A 131 7.22 12.96 -7.60
CA ARG A 131 6.37 12.54 -8.73
C ARG A 131 4.96 12.27 -8.22
N ASP A 132 3.98 12.34 -9.12
CA ASP A 132 2.58 12.17 -8.78
C ASP A 132 1.80 11.29 -9.76
N ALA A 133 0.66 10.78 -9.30
CA ALA A 133 -0.40 10.17 -10.09
C ALA A 133 -1.75 10.49 -9.45
N TYR A 134 -2.81 10.54 -10.26
CA TYR A 134 -4.15 10.84 -9.77
C TYR A 134 -5.24 10.11 -10.54
N TRP A 135 -6.39 9.92 -9.88
CA TRP A 135 -7.58 9.32 -10.45
C TRP A 135 -8.82 10.05 -9.99
N TYR A 136 -9.75 10.22 -10.92
CA TYR A 136 -11.08 10.75 -10.66
C TYR A 136 -12.10 9.83 -11.33
N SER A 137 -13.16 9.46 -10.59
CA SER A 137 -14.27 8.65 -11.08
C SER A 137 -15.61 9.29 -10.75
#